data_AF-A0A1E7Z840-F1
#
_entry.id   AF-A0A1E7Z840-F1
#
_cell.length_a   1.000
_cell.length_b   1.000
_cell.length_c   1.000
_cell.angle_alpha   90.00
_cell.angle_beta   90.00
_cell.angle_gamma   90.00
#
_symmetry.space_group_name_H-M   'P 1'
#
loop_
_entity.id
_entity.type
_entity.pdbx_description
1 polymer ?
#
loop_
_entity_poly.entity_id
_entity_poly.type
_entity_poly.pdbx_seq_one_letter_code
_entity_poly.pdbx_strand_id
1 'polypeptide(L)' 'MDEKPRSPGIGGMLLSVLASAFGVQSQQNYERDFNGGKLTGYIVIGVLFVCLLIAALAGLVNFILN' A
#
# COMPACT_ATOMS: atom_id res chain seq x y z
N MET A 1 23.31 -19.23 10.28
CA MET A 1 21.87 -19.38 10.00
C MET A 1 21.42 -18.09 9.36
N ASP A 2 21.45 -18.02 8.02
CA ASP A 2 21.04 -16.83 7.29
C ASP A 2 19.55 -16.53 7.57
N GLU A 3 19.29 -15.43 8.27
CA GLU A 3 17.93 -14.93 8.52
C GLU A 3 17.39 -14.39 7.19
N LYS A 4 16.70 -15.25 6.44
CA LYS A 4 16.02 -14.88 5.19
C LYS A 4 15.07 -13.71 5.53
N PRO A 5 15.22 -12.52 4.90
CA PRO A 5 14.38 -11.38 5.23
C PRO A 5 12.93 -11.78 4.99
N ARG A 6 12.14 -11.83 6.08
CA ARG A 6 10.74 -12.23 6.03
C ARG A 6 10.02 -11.24 5.12
N SER A 7 9.36 -11.77 4.09
CA SER A 7 8.46 -11.00 3.23
C SER A 7 7.50 -10.20 4.12
N PRO A 8 7.30 -8.89 3.89
CA PRO A 8 6.45 -8.07 4.73
C PRO A 8 5.09 -8.73 4.91
N GLY A 9 4.62 -8.84 6.15
CA GLY A 9 3.23 -9.23 6.41
C GLY A 9 2.27 -8.20 5.84
N ILE A 10 0.97 -8.51 5.85
CA ILE A 10 -0.09 -7.62 5.32
C ILE A 10 0.01 -6.19 5.88
N GLY A 11 0.29 -6.04 7.18
CA GLY A 11 0.49 -4.72 7.80
C GLY A 11 1.70 -3.96 7.26
N GLY A 12 2.80 -4.66 6.97
CA GLY A 12 4.00 -4.05 6.38
C GLY A 12 3.78 -3.62 4.92
N MET A 13 3.01 -4.40 4.17
CA MET A 13 2.60 -4.02 2.81
C MET A 13 1.66 -2.79 2.83
N LEU A 14 0.68 -2.76 3.74
CA LEU A 14 -0.20 -1.58 3.93
C LEU A 14 0.60 -0.31 4.24
N LEU A 15 1.52 -0.38 5.20
CA LEU A 15 2.38 0.76 5.54
C LEU A 15 3.23 1.22 4.36
N SER A 16 3.72 0.29 3.56
CA SER A 16 4.54 0.61 2.39
C SER A 16 3.72 1.25 1.27
N VAL A 17 2.49 0.78 1.03
CA VAL A 17 1.54 1.42 0.09
C VAL A 17 1.17 2.83 0.57
N LEU A 18 0.93 3.02 1.87
CA LEU A 18 0.67 4.35 2.44
C LEU A 18 1.89 5.27 2.31
N ALA A 19 3.09 4.80 2.67
CA ALA A 19 4.32 5.57 2.53
C ALA A 19 4.57 5.99 1.07
N SER A 20 4.26 5.11 0.12
CA SER A 20 4.32 5.41 -1.31
C SER A 20 3.30 6.46 -1.73
N ALA A 21 2.06 6.37 -1.23
CA ALA A 21 1.00 7.35 -1.50
C ALA A 21 1.33 8.76 -0.99
N PHE A 22 2.01 8.85 0.17
CA PHE A 22 2.48 10.12 0.73
C PHE A 22 3.85 10.56 0.19
N GLY A 23 4.50 9.77 -0.67
CA GLY A 23 5.83 10.07 -1.21
C GLY A 23 6.97 9.98 -0.19
N VAL A 24 6.73 9.43 0.99
CA VAL A 24 7.72 9.27 2.09
C VAL A 24 8.36 7.87 2.09
N GLN A 25 8.24 7.13 0.99
CA GLN A 25 8.83 5.80 0.84
C GLN A 25 10.37 5.89 0.84
N SER A 26 11.02 5.17 1.76
CA SER A 26 12.48 5.06 1.79
C SER A 26 13.00 4.10 0.72
N GLN A 27 14.23 4.32 0.24
CA GLN A 27 14.89 3.43 -0.73
C GLN A 27 15.01 1.99 -0.19
N GLN A 28 15.24 1.82 1.13
CA GLN A 28 15.29 0.50 1.76
C GLN A 28 13.95 -0.23 1.71
N ASN A 29 12.82 0.47 1.91
CA ASN A 29 11.49 -0.13 1.75
C ASN A 29 11.25 -0.51 0.29
N TYR A 30 11.61 0.37 -0.66
CA TYR A 30 11.48 0.09 -2.09
C TYR A 30 12.29 -1.15 -2.50
N GLU A 31 13.58 -1.21 -2.16
CA GLU A 31 14.40 -2.39 -2.47
C GLU A 31 13.86 -3.66 -1.81
N ARG A 32 13.36 -3.59 -0.58
CA ARG A 32 12.74 -4.75 0.07
C ARG A 32 11.44 -5.19 -0.62
N ASP A 33 10.60 -4.23 -1.01
CA ASP A 33 9.29 -4.49 -1.62
C ASP A 33 9.43 -4.99 -3.07
N PHE A 34 10.43 -4.50 -3.81
CA PHE A 34 10.60 -4.75 -5.25
C PHE A 34 11.76 -5.70 -5.62
N ASN A 35 12.80 -5.89 -4.79
CA ASN A 35 13.86 -6.89 -5.03
C ASN A 35 13.63 -8.22 -4.28
N GLY A 36 12.78 -8.25 -3.25
CA GLY A 36 12.63 -9.44 -2.38
C GLY A 36 11.22 -10.04 -2.27
N GLY A 37 10.18 -9.38 -2.81
CA GLY A 37 8.77 -9.70 -2.54
C GLY A 37 7.92 -10.10 -3.77
N LYS A 38 6.73 -10.66 -3.52
CA LYS A 38 5.70 -10.90 -4.55
C LYS A 38 4.94 -9.59 -4.84
N LEU A 39 5.30 -8.91 -5.93
CA LEU A 39 4.67 -7.66 -6.42
C LEU A 39 3.13 -7.69 -6.42
N THR A 40 2.54 -8.86 -6.72
CA THR A 40 1.08 -9.05 -6.75
C THR A 40 0.36 -8.61 -5.47
N GLY A 41 0.95 -8.82 -4.29
CA GLY A 41 0.32 -8.42 -3.02
C GLY A 41 0.17 -6.90 -2.90
N TYR A 42 1.20 -6.16 -3.33
CA TYR A 42 1.20 -4.70 -3.34
C TYR A 42 0.19 -4.13 -4.34
N ILE A 43 0.06 -4.75 -5.52
CA ILE A 43 -0.94 -4.35 -6.52
C ILE A 43 -2.36 -4.52 -5.96
N VAL A 44 -2.66 -5.67 -5.36
CA VAL A 44 -3.99 -5.94 -4.79
C VAL A 44 -4.33 -4.91 -3.70
N ILE A 45 -3.39 -4.65 -2.78
CA ILE A 45 -3.60 -3.67 -1.71
C ILE A 45 -3.76 -2.25 -2.28
N GLY A 46 -2.95 -1.88 -3.28
CA GLY A 46 -3.04 -0.58 -3.94
C GLY A 46 -4.39 -0.36 -4.65
N VAL A 47 -4.88 -1.36 -5.38
CA VAL A 47 -6.20 -1.29 -6.04
C VAL A 47 -7.31 -1.15 -5.01
N LEU A 48 -7.28 -1.95 -3.93
CA LEU A 48 -8.26 -1.83 -2.85
C LEU A 48 -8.25 -0.44 -2.21
N PHE A 49 -7.07 0.12 -1.97
CA PHE A 49 -6.92 1.47 -1.43
C PHE A 49 -7.53 2.53 -2.35
N VAL A 50 -7.28 2.47 -3.66
CA VAL A 50 -7.85 3.41 -4.64
C VAL A 50 -9.37 3.27 -4.72
N CYS A 51 -9.91 2.04 -4.74
CA CYS A 51 -11.36 1.82 -4.71
C CYS A 51 -12.01 2.43 -3.47
N LEU A 52 -11.40 2.25 -2.29
CA LEU A 52 -11.86 2.84 -1.04
C LEU A 52 -11.80 4.37 -1.09
N LEU A 53 -10.74 4.95 -1.63
CA LEU A 53 -10.60 6.39 -1.80
C LEU A 53 -11.73 6.97 -2.67
N ILE A 54 -12.00 6.34 -3.81
CA ILE A 54 -13.09 6.76 -4.71
C ILE A 54 -14.44 6.68 -3.99
N ALA A 55 -14.72 5.58 -3.28
CA ALA A 55 -15.97 5.41 -2.53
C ALA A 55 -16.10 6.47 -1.43
N ALA A 56 -15.02 6.78 -0.72
CA ALA A 56 -15.00 7.83 0.31
C ALA A 56 -15.27 9.22 -0.29
N LEU A 57 -14.63 9.56 -1.41
CA LEU A 57 -14.86 10.83 -2.10
C LEU A 57 -16.30 10.93 -2.65
N ALA A 58 -16.81 9.87 -3.26
CA ALA A 58 -18.19 9.83 -3.76
C ALA A 58 -19.20 9.96 -2.61
N GLY A 59 -18.98 9.26 -1.49
CA GLY A 59 -19.80 9.38 -0.28
C GLY A 59 -19.74 10.78 0.32
N LEU A 60 -18.55 11.40 0.36
CA LEU A 60 -18.38 12.78 0.82
C LEU A 60 -19.14 13.77 -0.07
N VAL A 61 -19.03 13.64 -1.40
CA VAL A 61 -19.77 14.49 -2.35
C VAL A 61 -21.27 14.31 -2.15
N ASN A 62 -21.75 13.07 -2.02
CA ASN A 62 -23.17 12.80 -1.81
C ASN A 62 -23.67 13.39 -0.48
N PHE A 63 -22.87 13.27 0.60
CA PHE A 63 -23.18 13.86 1.90
C PHE A 63 -23.23 15.39 1.88
N ILE A 64 -22.39 16.03 1.06
CA ILE A 64 -22.40 17.50 0.92
C ILE A 64 -23.61 17.98 0.10
N LEU A 65 -24.00 17.21 -0.92
CA LEU A 65 -25.07 17.59 -1.85
C LEU A 65 -26.49 17.32 -1.33
N ASN A 66 -26.64 16.49 -0.30
CA ASN A 66 -27.93 16.06 0.23
C ASN A 66 -28.14 16.51 1.68
#